data_AF-A0A2E0C3Y4-F1
#
_entry.id   AF-A0A2E0C3Y4-F1
#
_cell.length_a   1.000
_cell.length_b   1.000
_cell.length_c   1.000
_cell.angle_alpha   90.00
_cell.angle_beta   90.00
_cell.angle_gamma   90.00
#
_symmetry.space_group_name_H-M   'P 1'
#
loop_
_entity.id
_entity.type
_entity.pdbx_description
1 polymer ?
#
loop_
_entity_poly.entity_id
_entity_poly.type
_entity_poly.pdbx_seq_one_letter_code
_entity_poly.pdbx_strand_id
1 'polypeptide(L)'
;MKKKSLTYADLSKKQLHYLKELYIQKKVECMSHKELKEFFIEVISHQINDTIGKEEEMEAWKEMSNFYGDQFELVIQEIQKKYANIESLENFEEDTLEHRLELLEKNSIEKEKQDMWND
;
A
#
# COMPACT_ATOMS: atom_id res chain seq x y z
N MET A 1 15.93 -35.22 22.39
CA MET A 1 14.52 -34.75 22.21
C MET A 1 14.51 -33.74 21.07
N LYS A 2 13.84 -34.02 19.94
CA LYS A 2 13.69 -33.02 18.87
C LYS A 2 12.84 -31.88 19.43
N LYS A 3 13.39 -30.67 19.55
CA LYS A 3 12.60 -29.49 19.91
C LYS A 3 11.50 -29.36 18.85
N LYS A 4 10.23 -29.48 19.26
CA LYS A 4 9.11 -29.15 18.37
C LYS A 4 9.28 -27.68 17.99
N SER A 5 9.37 -27.40 16.70
CA SER A 5 9.33 -26.03 16.19
C SER A 5 7.93 -25.48 16.42
N LEU A 6 7.84 -24.37 17.13
CA LEU A 6 6.59 -23.61 17.22
C LEU A 6 6.32 -22.97 15.85
N THR A 7 5.06 -22.97 15.44
CA THR A 7 4.56 -22.42 14.18
C THR A 7 3.41 -21.45 14.47
N TYR A 8 2.95 -20.71 13.46
CA TYR A 8 1.79 -19.81 13.62
C TYR A 8 0.52 -20.57 14.02
N ALA A 9 0.38 -21.86 13.64
CA ALA A 9 -0.77 -22.68 13.97
C ALA A 9 -0.87 -22.99 15.48
N ASP A 10 0.20 -22.78 16.24
CA ASP A 10 0.22 -22.94 17.70
C ASP A 10 -0.31 -21.68 18.43
N LEU A 11 -0.66 -20.62 17.71
CA LEU A 11 -1.13 -19.35 18.27
C LEU A 11 -2.65 -19.24 18.21
N SER A 12 -3.25 -18.76 19.30
CA SER A 12 -4.66 -18.35 19.29
C SER A 12 -4.87 -17.13 18.39
N LYS A 13 -6.12 -16.85 17.98
CA LYS A 13 -6.47 -15.67 17.17
C LYS A 13 -5.95 -14.35 17.76
N LYS A 14 -6.05 -14.16 19.09
CA LYS A 14 -5.53 -12.98 19.78
C LYS A 14 -4.00 -12.88 19.71
N GLN A 15 -3.31 -14.01 19.84
CA GLN A 15 -1.85 -14.06 19.74
C GLN A 15 -1.37 -13.86 18.29
N LEU A 16 -2.10 -14.36 17.30
CA LEU A 16 -1.85 -14.10 15.88
C LEU A 16 -1.99 -12.62 15.55
N HIS A 17 -3.05 -11.97 16.04
CA HIS A 17 -3.21 -10.52 15.87
C HIS A 17 -2.04 -9.76 16.50
N TYR A 18 -1.64 -10.09 17.73
CA TYR A 18 -0.49 -9.45 18.37
C TYR A 18 0.83 -9.71 17.62
N LEU A 19 1.01 -10.90 17.04
CA LEU A 19 2.16 -11.20 16.19
C LEU A 19 2.21 -10.29 14.94
N LYS A 20 1.04 -10.03 14.32
CA LYS A 20 0.94 -9.11 13.17
C LYS A 20 1.32 -7.68 13.57
N GLU A 21 0.79 -7.18 14.69
CA GLU A 21 1.14 -5.86 15.23
C GLU A 21 2.65 -5.72 15.48
N LEU A 22 3.26 -6.72 16.14
CA LEU A 22 4.70 -6.74 16.39
C LEU A 22 5.52 -6.73 15.10
N TYR A 23 5.09 -7.49 14.09
CA TYR A 23 5.74 -7.51 12.79
C TYR A 23 5.68 -6.14 12.12
N ILE A 24 4.50 -5.52 12.06
CA ILE A 24 4.30 -4.20 11.44
C ILE A 24 5.16 -3.16 12.14
N GLN A 25 5.12 -3.12 13.48
CA GLN A 25 5.95 -2.21 14.27
C GLN A 25 7.44 -2.36 13.92
N LYS A 26 7.96 -3.58 13.95
CA LYS A 26 9.38 -3.83 13.62
C LYS A 26 9.72 -3.49 12.18
N LYS A 27 8.79 -3.76 11.24
CA LYS A 27 8.97 -3.45 9.84
C LYS A 27 9.08 -1.93 9.62
N VAL A 28 8.19 -1.15 10.25
CA VAL A 28 8.22 0.33 10.21
C VAL A 28 9.49 0.89 10.86
N GLU A 29 9.89 0.37 12.02
CA GLU A 29 11.12 0.79 12.72
C GLU A 29 12.40 0.56 11.89
N CYS A 30 12.40 -0.44 11.02
CA CYS A 30 13.55 -0.78 10.18
C CYS A 30 13.52 -0.13 8.79
N MET A 31 12.43 0.53 8.40
CA MET A 31 12.33 1.21 7.11
C MET A 31 12.90 2.61 7.18
N SER A 32 13.55 3.02 6.10
CA SER A 32 13.87 4.42 5.85
C SER A 32 12.60 5.23 5.53
N HIS A 33 12.70 6.55 5.66
CA HIS A 33 11.61 7.45 5.26
C HIS A 33 11.27 7.31 3.77
N LYS A 34 12.26 6.98 2.93
CA LYS A 34 12.06 6.74 1.50
C LYS A 34 11.20 5.49 1.28
N GLU A 35 11.57 4.37 1.90
CA GLU A 35 10.83 3.10 1.78
C GLU A 35 9.42 3.21 2.34
N LEU A 36 9.22 3.92 3.47
CA LEU A 36 7.88 4.19 3.99
C LEU A 36 7.04 4.99 3.01
N LYS A 37 7.63 6.03 2.39
CA LYS A 37 6.93 6.84 1.39
C LYS A 37 6.54 6.00 0.16
N GLU A 38 7.46 5.18 -0.35
CA GLU A 38 7.19 4.28 -1.48
C GLU A 38 6.08 3.28 -1.16
N PHE A 39 6.12 2.68 0.04
CA PHE A 39 5.06 1.79 0.52
C PHE A 39 3.69 2.48 0.57
N PHE A 40 3.60 3.70 1.11
CA PHE A 40 2.33 4.44 1.16
C PHE A 40 1.81 4.83 -0.23
N ILE A 41 2.70 5.17 -1.17
CA ILE A 41 2.32 5.45 -2.57
C ILE A 41 1.69 4.21 -3.20
N GLU A 42 2.28 3.03 -2.97
CA GLU A 42 1.77 1.76 -3.49
C GLU A 42 0.39 1.43 -2.91
N VAL A 43 0.20 1.61 -1.60
CA VAL A 43 -1.10 1.41 -0.93
C VAL A 43 -2.19 2.29 -1.55
N ILE A 44 -1.93 3.59 -1.69
CA ILE A 44 -2.90 4.53 -2.28
C ILE A 44 -3.15 4.19 -3.75
N SER A 45 -2.11 3.81 -4.50
CA SER A 45 -2.24 3.44 -5.91
C SER A 45 -3.12 2.21 -6.09
N HIS A 46 -3.03 1.21 -5.21
CA HIS A 46 -3.93 0.05 -5.25
C HIS A 46 -5.38 0.43 -4.93
N GLN A 47 -5.62 1.31 -3.95
CA GLN A 47 -6.97 1.80 -3.62
C GLN A 47 -7.61 2.62 -4.75
N ILE A 48 -6.81 3.33 -5.53
CA ILE A 48 -7.31 4.18 -6.62
C ILE A 48 -7.43 3.40 -7.94
N ASN A 49 -6.45 2.56 -8.27
CA ASN A 49 -6.31 2.00 -9.62
C ASN A 49 -6.81 0.55 -9.78
N ASP A 50 -6.89 -0.25 -8.70
CA ASP A 50 -7.31 -1.66 -8.78
C ASP A 50 -8.76 -1.88 -8.29
N THR A 51 -9.55 -0.81 -8.21
CA THR A 51 -10.89 -0.86 -7.66
C THR A 51 -11.93 -0.93 -8.79
N ILE A 52 -12.82 -1.93 -8.70
CA ILE A 52 -13.87 -2.19 -9.70
C ILE A 52 -14.94 -1.07 -9.72
N GLY A 53 -14.92 -0.17 -8.72
CA GLY A 53 -15.85 0.94 -8.59
C GLY A 53 -15.19 2.21 -8.06
N LYS A 54 -15.71 3.35 -8.55
CA LYS A 54 -15.29 4.73 -8.20
C LYS A 54 -15.39 5.08 -6.71
N GLU A 55 -15.91 4.19 -5.87
CA GLU A 55 -16.17 4.46 -4.45
C GLU A 55 -14.89 4.46 -3.62
N GLU A 56 -14.00 3.48 -3.81
CA GLU A 56 -12.71 3.42 -3.10
C GLU A 56 -11.78 4.56 -3.53
N GLU A 57 -11.80 4.92 -4.83
CA GLU A 57 -11.13 6.12 -5.32
C GLU A 57 -11.68 7.40 -4.63
N MET A 58 -13.01 7.55 -4.56
CA MET A 58 -13.63 8.70 -3.87
C MET A 58 -13.29 8.72 -2.37
N GLU A 59 -13.20 7.56 -1.71
CA GLU A 59 -12.79 7.46 -0.30
C GLU A 59 -11.33 7.87 -0.11
N ALA A 60 -10.41 7.44 -0.98
CA ALA A 60 -9.01 7.85 -0.95
C ALA A 60 -8.86 9.37 -1.16
N TRP A 61 -9.58 9.94 -2.14
CA TRP A 61 -9.60 11.40 -2.35
C TRP A 61 -10.16 12.15 -1.15
N LYS A 62 -11.23 11.63 -0.54
CA LYS A 62 -11.85 12.22 0.65
C LYS A 62 -10.91 12.15 1.86
N GLU A 63 -10.18 11.04 2.04
CA GLU A 63 -9.19 10.90 3.11
C GLU A 63 -8.07 11.94 2.95
N MET A 64 -7.50 12.06 1.74
CA MET A 64 -6.49 13.08 1.44
C MET A 64 -7.03 14.51 1.67
N SER A 65 -8.25 14.80 1.20
CA SER A 65 -8.89 16.09 1.42
C SER A 65 -9.08 16.40 2.90
N ASN A 66 -9.50 15.42 3.70
CA ASN A 66 -9.66 15.61 5.15
C ASN A 66 -8.32 15.82 5.86
N PHE A 67 -7.27 15.14 5.42
CA PHE A 67 -5.93 15.29 6.00
C PHE A 67 -5.35 16.69 5.77
N TYR A 68 -5.46 17.21 4.54
CA TYR A 68 -4.98 18.54 4.19
C TYR A 68 -5.94 19.68 4.60
N GLY A 69 -7.21 19.36 4.85
CA GLY A 69 -8.23 20.32 5.27
C GLY A 69 -8.32 21.53 4.34
N ASP A 70 -8.37 22.73 4.91
CA ASP A 70 -8.47 23.99 4.17
C ASP A 70 -7.28 24.25 3.23
N GLN A 71 -6.15 23.55 3.40
CA GLN A 71 -4.98 23.70 2.53
C GLN A 71 -5.05 22.83 1.28
N PHE A 72 -5.99 21.89 1.20
CA PHE A 72 -6.04 20.92 0.10
C PHE A 72 -6.16 21.59 -1.27
N GLU A 73 -7.01 22.62 -1.39
CA GLU A 73 -7.17 23.36 -2.64
C GLU A 73 -5.88 24.10 -3.04
N LEU A 74 -5.17 24.70 -2.08
CA LEU A 74 -3.90 25.39 -2.33
C LEU A 74 -2.83 24.42 -2.81
N VAL A 75 -2.75 23.23 -2.20
CA VAL A 75 -1.82 22.17 -2.61
C VAL A 75 -2.10 21.72 -4.05
N ILE A 76 -3.37 21.52 -4.43
CA ILE A 76 -3.75 21.18 -5.82
C ILE A 76 -3.32 22.30 -6.78
N GLN A 77 -3.61 23.56 -6.44
CA GLN A 77 -3.24 24.70 -7.28
C GLN A 77 -1.73 24.84 -7.45
N GLU A 78 -0.95 24.58 -6.40
CA GLU A 78 0.52 24.57 -6.47
C GLU A 78 1.05 23.46 -7.37
N ILE A 79 0.49 22.25 -7.27
CA ILE A 79 0.83 21.14 -8.17
C ILE A 79 0.50 21.53 -9.62
N GLN A 80 -0.71 22.01 -9.88
CA GLN A 80 -1.10 22.45 -11.23
C GLN A 80 -0.14 23.50 -11.79
N LYS A 81 0.24 24.52 -11.01
CA LYS A 81 1.20 25.55 -11.44
C LYS A 81 2.59 24.98 -11.68
N LYS A 82 3.04 24.04 -10.85
CA LYS A 82 4.36 23.41 -10.94
C LYS A 82 4.51 22.54 -12.20
N TYR A 83 3.43 21.89 -12.61
CA TYR A 83 3.43 20.97 -13.76
C TYR A 83 2.78 21.55 -15.03
N ALA A 84 2.21 22.76 -15.01
CA ALA A 84 1.60 23.42 -16.16
C ALA A 84 2.54 23.62 -17.37
N ASN A 85 3.86 23.61 -17.17
CA ASN A 85 4.87 23.77 -18.22
C ASN A 85 5.60 22.45 -18.59
N ILE A 86 5.18 21.32 -18.02
CA ILE A 86 5.79 20.01 -18.29
C ILE A 86 4.81 19.23 -19.16
N GLU A 87 5.05 19.24 -20.47
CA GLU A 87 4.23 18.58 -21.50
C GLU A 87 4.40 17.04 -21.53
N SER A 88 4.75 16.39 -20.40
CA SER A 88 4.91 14.93 -20.35
C SER A 88 4.59 14.34 -18.97
N LEU A 89 3.30 14.28 -18.65
CA LEU A 89 2.77 13.49 -17.52
C LEU A 89 2.68 11.99 -17.83
N GLU A 90 2.92 11.58 -19.07
CA GLU A 90 2.76 10.19 -19.54
C GLU A 90 3.79 9.20 -18.93
N ASN A 91 4.96 9.66 -18.48
CA ASN A 91 6.05 8.77 -18.06
C ASN A 91 5.94 8.22 -16.62
N PHE A 92 5.11 8.81 -15.74
CA PHE A 92 5.04 8.38 -14.33
C PHE A 92 4.04 7.22 -14.11
N GLU A 93 2.99 7.16 -14.95
CA GLU A 93 2.02 6.06 -14.93
C GLU A 93 2.62 4.77 -15.53
N GLU A 94 3.49 4.86 -16.54
CA GLU A 94 4.14 3.69 -17.17
C GLU A 94 5.09 2.95 -16.20
N ASP A 95 5.97 3.65 -15.49
CA ASP A 95 6.91 3.04 -14.53
C ASP A 95 6.17 2.36 -13.35
N THR A 96 5.04 2.91 -12.92
CA THR A 96 4.22 2.32 -11.85
C THR A 96 3.42 1.12 -12.33
N LEU A 97 2.97 1.10 -13.59
CA LEU A 97 2.29 -0.04 -14.21
C LEU A 97 3.23 -1.24 -14.41
N GLU A 98 4.46 -1.02 -14.89
CA GLU A 98 5.44 -2.11 -15.06
C GLU A 98 5.81 -2.76 -13.73
N HIS A 99 6.06 -1.94 -12.70
CA HIS A 99 6.34 -2.46 -11.35
C HIS A 99 5.16 -3.27 -10.78
N ARG A 100 3.93 -2.82 -11.04
CA ARG A 100 2.70 -3.50 -10.60
C ARG A 100 2.46 -4.81 -11.34
N LEU A 101 2.74 -4.87 -12.65
CA LEU A 101 2.68 -6.12 -13.41
C LEU A 101 3.70 -7.14 -12.88
N GLU A 102 4.92 -6.70 -12.54
CA GLU A 102 5.95 -7.57 -11.96
C GLU A 102 5.52 -8.12 -10.58
N LEU A 103 4.89 -7.29 -9.74
CA LEU A 103 4.36 -7.72 -8.43
C LEU A 103 3.15 -8.65 -8.56
N LEU A 104 2.25 -8.40 -9.51
CA LEU A 104 1.11 -9.27 -9.80
C LEU A 104 1.55 -10.61 -10.37
N GLU A 105 2.58 -10.65 -11.22
CA GLU A 105 3.16 -11.88 -11.73
C GLU A 105 3.79 -12.69 -10.58
N LYS A 106 4.58 -12.05 -9.71
CA LYS A 106 5.12 -12.67 -8.48
C LYS A 106 4.03 -13.20 -7.56
N ASN A 107 2.96 -12.43 -7.33
CA ASN A 107 1.82 -12.85 -6.51
C ASN A 107 0.97 -13.95 -7.17
N SER A 108 0.86 -13.97 -8.50
CA SER A 108 0.13 -15.00 -9.25
C SER A 108 0.81 -16.37 -9.16
N ILE A 109 2.14 -16.39 -9.09
CA ILE A 109 2.94 -17.60 -8.83
C ILE A 109 2.72 -18.09 -7.38
N GLU A 110 2.34 -17.20 -6.46
CA GLU A 110 2.03 -17.54 -5.06
C GLU A 110 0.57 -17.97 -4.81
N LYS A 111 -0.31 -17.98 -5.82
CA LYS A 111 -1.73 -18.42 -5.70
C LYS A 111 -1.93 -19.90 -5.34
N GLU A 112 -0.87 -20.70 -5.21
CA GLU A 112 -0.95 -22.02 -4.55
C GLU A 112 -0.97 -21.93 -3.01
N LYS A 113 -0.77 -20.74 -2.42
CA LYS A 113 -0.86 -20.54 -0.98
C LYS A 113 -2.26 -20.06 -0.60
N GLN A 114 -2.97 -20.94 0.11
CA GLN A 114 -4.23 -20.67 0.79
C GLN A 114 -4.22 -19.30 1.48
N ASP A 115 -5.30 -18.52 1.28
CA ASP A 115 -5.52 -17.25 1.98
C ASP A 115 -5.58 -17.52 3.49
N MET A 116 -4.51 -17.14 4.19
CA MET A 116 -4.34 -17.37 5.63
C MET A 116 -4.88 -16.22 6.48
N TRP A 117 -5.60 -15.28 5.86
CA TRP A 117 -6.10 -14.07 6.51
C TRP A 117 -7.60 -14.10 6.79
N ASN A 118 -8.33 -15.03 6.16
CA ASN A 118 -9.74 -15.29 6.41
C ASN A 118 -9.92 -16.59 7.22
N ASP A 119 -9.87 -16.50 8.55
CA ASP A 119 -10.37 -17.52 9.50
C ASP A 119 -10.85 -16.94 10.84
#